data_AF-A0A1F1U953-F1
#
_entry.id   AF-A0A1F1U953-F1
#
_cell.length_a   1.000
_cell.length_b   1.000
_cell.length_c   1.000
_cell.angle_alpha   90.00
_cell.angle_beta   90.00
_cell.angle_gamma   90.00
#
_symmetry.space_group_name_H-M   'P 1'
#
loop_
_entity.id
_entity.type
_entity.pdbx_description
1 polymer ?
#
loop_
_entity_poly.entity_id
_entity_poly.type
_entity_poly.pdbx_seq_one_letter_code
_entity_poly.pdbx_strand_id
1 'polypeptide(L)'
;MSQQEPRDRGQAVYNKPALNHPDLVALMQDRGLLIPDTAHAERHLRNIGFYRLSPYTIPFKRHDSDKFRDGIVFDDLLNLYFFDRKLRLLNITY
;
A
#
# COMPACT_ATOMS: atom_id res chain seq x y z
N MET A 1 1.60 -19.01 52.41
CA MET A 1 1.07 -17.98 51.49
C MET A 1 2.12 -17.75 50.40
N SER A 2 2.01 -18.45 49.29
CA SER A 2 2.84 -18.21 48.10
C SER A 2 1.94 -18.42 46.88
N GLN A 3 1.15 -17.41 46.55
CA GLN A 3 0.37 -17.43 45.33
C GLN A 3 1.29 -17.06 44.18
N GLN A 4 1.58 -18.04 43.32
CA GLN A 4 2.15 -17.80 42.01
C GLN A 4 1.07 -17.12 41.16
N GLU A 5 1.25 -15.85 40.83
CA GLU A 5 0.46 -15.19 39.80
C GLU A 5 0.70 -15.91 38.46
N PRO A 6 -0.36 -16.28 37.72
CA PRO A 6 -0.19 -16.82 36.39
C PRO A 6 0.44 -15.72 35.53
N ARG A 7 1.59 -16.02 34.94
CA ARG A 7 2.20 -15.19 33.90
C ARG A 7 1.21 -15.11 32.75
N ASP A 8 0.47 -14.01 32.71
CA ASP A 8 -0.36 -13.59 31.60
C ASP A 8 0.54 -13.60 30.36
N ARG A 9 0.44 -14.67 29.56
CA ARG A 9 1.00 -14.66 28.21
C ARG A 9 0.16 -13.62 27.52
N GLY A 10 0.63 -12.38 27.51
CA GLY A 10 -0.03 -11.26 26.86
C GLY A 10 -0.46 -11.71 25.49
N GLN A 11 -1.73 -12.09 25.39
CA GLN A 11 -2.42 -12.24 24.14
C GLN A 11 -2.54 -10.81 23.69
N ALA A 12 -1.50 -10.32 23.02
CA ALA A 12 -1.60 -9.12 22.22
C ALA A 12 -2.62 -9.47 21.14
N VAL A 13 -3.91 -9.29 21.48
CA VAL A 13 -4.98 -9.14 20.53
C VAL A 13 -4.45 -8.09 19.58
N TYR A 14 -4.10 -8.53 18.37
CA TYR A 14 -3.63 -7.64 17.32
C TYR A 14 -4.84 -6.78 16.90
N ASN A 15 -5.18 -5.80 17.73
CA ASN A 15 -6.19 -4.78 17.48
C ASN A 15 -5.60 -3.65 16.63
N LYS A 16 -4.62 -3.97 15.78
CA LYS A 16 -4.25 -3.09 14.67
C LYS A 16 -5.32 -3.38 13.62
N PRO A 17 -6.27 -2.46 13.37
CA PRO A 17 -7.20 -2.67 12.27
C PRO A 17 -6.34 -2.96 11.04
N ALA A 18 -6.70 -4.00 10.27
CA ALA A 18 -6.06 -4.22 8.98
C ALA A 18 -6.08 -2.87 8.26
N LEU A 19 -4.90 -2.32 7.95
CA LEU A 19 -4.76 -0.96 7.42
C LEU A 19 -5.74 -0.83 6.25
N ASN A 20 -6.84 -0.09 6.45
CA ASN A 20 -7.95 -0.16 5.50
C ASN A 20 -7.51 0.53 4.22
N HIS A 21 -8.04 0.10 3.07
CA HIS A 21 -7.82 0.77 1.79
C HIS A 21 -7.95 2.31 1.88
N PRO A 22 -8.96 2.90 2.57
CA PRO A 22 -9.03 4.34 2.86
C PRO A 22 -7.81 4.91 3.61
N ASP A 23 -7.31 4.22 4.64
CA ASP A 23 -6.15 4.68 5.42
C ASP A 23 -4.87 4.71 4.58
N LEU A 24 -4.72 3.73 3.69
CA LEU A 24 -3.62 3.68 2.73
C LEU A 24 -3.68 4.84 1.72
N VAL A 25 -4.88 5.14 1.22
CA VAL A 25 -5.13 6.28 0.33
C VAL A 25 -4.79 7.60 1.04
N ALA A 26 -5.25 7.77 2.29
CA ALA A 26 -4.93 8.94 3.09
C ALA A 26 -3.43 9.08 3.35
N LEU A 27 -2.73 8.00 3.68
CA LEU A 27 -1.27 7.98 3.85
C LEU A 27 -0.54 8.36 2.56
N MET A 28 -1.02 7.89 1.41
CA MET A 28 -0.46 8.24 0.12
C MET A 28 -0.66 9.72 -0.20
N GLN A 29 -1.84 10.27 0.08
CA GLN A 29 -2.14 11.70 -0.08
C GLN A 29 -1.24 12.57 0.82
N ASP A 30 -1.08 12.18 2.09
CA ASP A 30 -0.19 12.88 3.03
C ASP A 30 1.27 12.90 2.57
N ARG A 31 1.72 11.80 1.94
CA ARG A 31 3.05 11.70 1.32
C ARG A 31 3.19 12.49 0.01
N GLY A 32 2.13 13.14 -0.47
CA GLY A 32 2.14 13.98 -1.68
C GLY A 32 1.62 13.30 -2.94
N LEU A 33 0.98 12.13 -2.84
CA LEU A 33 0.34 11.49 -4.00
C LEU A 33 -0.99 12.19 -4.32
N LEU A 34 -1.17 12.61 -5.57
CA LEU A 34 -2.43 13.16 -6.02
C LEU A 34 -3.44 12.03 -6.25
N ILE A 35 -4.47 12.00 -5.42
CA ILE A 35 -5.59 11.06 -5.56
C ILE A 35 -6.86 11.89 -5.80
N PRO A 36 -7.25 12.12 -7.06
CA PRO A 36 -8.42 12.95 -7.39
C PRO A 36 -9.74 12.29 -6.98
N ASP A 37 -9.81 10.95 -7.04
CA ASP A 37 -10.95 10.17 -6.58
C ASP A 37 -10.46 9.06 -5.64
N THR A 38 -10.66 9.27 -4.34
CA THR A 38 -10.27 8.32 -3.30
C THR A 38 -11.07 7.03 -3.38
N ALA A 39 -12.36 7.08 -3.77
CA ALA A 39 -13.19 5.89 -3.93
C ALA A 39 -12.73 5.02 -5.12
N HIS A 40 -12.28 5.67 -6.20
CA HIS A 40 -11.63 4.97 -7.32
C HIS A 40 -10.33 4.29 -6.86
N ALA A 41 -9.48 5.01 -6.13
CA ALA A 41 -8.22 4.45 -5.63
C ALA A 41 -8.44 3.26 -4.70
N GLU A 42 -9.39 3.36 -3.76
CA GLU A 42 -9.77 2.27 -2.86
C GLU A 42 -10.25 1.03 -3.60
N ARG A 43 -11.07 1.20 -4.64
CA ARG A 43 -11.58 0.07 -5.45
C ARG A 43 -10.44 -0.66 -6.15
N HIS A 44 -9.47 0.07 -6.70
CA HIS A 44 -8.30 -0.53 -7.33
C HIS A 44 -7.36 -1.17 -6.32
N LEU A 45 -7.12 -0.52 -5.18
CA LEU A 45 -6.36 -1.08 -4.07
C LEU A 45 -6.99 -2.37 -3.54
N ARG A 46 -8.33 -2.47 -3.50
CA ARG A 46 -9.07 -3.68 -3.17
C ARG A 46 -8.92 -4.78 -4.22
N ASN A 47 -8.96 -4.43 -5.51
CA ASN A 47 -8.89 -5.39 -6.61
C ASN A 47 -7.46 -5.91 -6.86
N ILE A 48 -6.44 -5.06 -6.72
CA ILE A 48 -5.02 -5.39 -7.01
C ILE A 48 -4.29 -5.84 -5.74
N GLY A 49 -4.58 -5.19 -4.62
CA GLY A 49 -3.87 -5.33 -3.35
C GLY A 49 -2.68 -4.38 -3.22
N PHE A 50 -2.61 -3.63 -2.11
CA PHE A 50 -1.52 -2.69 -1.83
C PHE A 50 -0.13 -3.33 -1.82
N TYR A 51 -0.01 -4.57 -1.37
CA TYR A 51 1.27 -5.28 -1.33
C TYR A 51 1.92 -5.41 -2.72
N ARG A 52 1.11 -5.56 -3.77
CA ARG A 52 1.61 -5.61 -5.15
C ARG A 52 1.98 -4.24 -5.67
N LEU A 53 1.27 -3.19 -5.28
CA LEU A 53 1.53 -1.81 -5.71
C LEU A 53 2.71 -1.16 -4.97
N SER A 54 2.97 -1.58 -3.73
CA SER A 54 4.05 -1.06 -2.87
C SER A 54 5.42 -0.92 -3.57
N PRO A 55 5.98 -1.97 -4.23
CA PRO A 55 7.26 -1.83 -4.92
C PRO A 55 7.24 -0.84 -6.09
N TYR A 56 6.09 -0.65 -6.74
CA TYR A 56 5.94 0.32 -7.83
C TYR A 56 5.87 1.76 -7.33
N THR A 57 5.69 2.00 -6.02
CA THR A 57 5.77 3.36 -5.43
C THR A 57 7.21 3.88 -5.38
N ILE A 58 8.20 2.99 -5.28
CA ILE A 58 9.63 3.31 -5.12
C ILE A 58 10.16 4.28 -6.20
N PRO A 59 9.96 4.05 -7.51
CA PRO A 59 10.47 4.96 -8.55
C PRO A 59 9.83 6.35 -8.53
N PHE A 60 8.65 6.48 -7.92
CA PHE A 60 7.93 7.74 -7.80
C PHE A 60 8.21 8.48 -6.50
N LYS A 61 8.93 7.85 -5.56
CA LYS A 61 9.44 8.54 -4.38
C LYS A 61 10.62 9.41 -4.75
N ARG A 62 10.76 10.53 -4.06
CA ARG A 62 11.95 11.35 -4.19
C ARG A 62 13.14 10.64 -3.54
N HIS A 63 14.33 10.87 -4.09
CA HIS A 63 15.55 10.23 -3.59
C HIS A 63 16.05 10.85 -2.26
N ASP A 64 15.54 12.04 -1.94
CA ASP A 64 15.93 12.85 -0.78
C ASP A 64 14.89 12.86 0.35
N SER A 65 13.72 12.23 0.14
CA SER A 65 12.62 12.23 1.11
C SER A 65 11.69 11.04 0.91
N ASP A 66 10.99 10.60 1.98
CA ASP A 66 9.95 9.56 1.87
C ASP A 66 8.63 10.08 1.24
N LYS A 67 8.70 11.24 0.55
CA LYS A 67 7.59 11.87 -0.16
C LYS A 67 7.60 11.45 -1.63
N PHE A 68 6.41 11.46 -2.23
CA PHE A 68 6.26 11.29 -3.66
C PHE A 68 6.79 12.52 -4.41
N ARG A 69 7.20 12.31 -5.66
CA ARG A 69 7.53 13.41 -6.58
C ARG A 69 6.27 14.24 -6.83
N ASP A 70 6.45 15.54 -7.02
CA ASP A 70 5.33 16.45 -7.28
C ASP A 70 4.61 16.07 -8.58
N GLY A 71 3.28 16.06 -8.54
CA GLY A 71 2.44 15.78 -9.71
C GLY A 71 2.18 14.30 -9.99
N ILE A 72 2.70 13.37 -9.18
CA ILE A 72 2.40 11.95 -9.36
C ILE A 72 0.98 11.64 -8.90
N VAL A 73 0.20 11.02 -9.78
CA VAL A 73 -1.15 10.57 -9.47
C VAL A 73 -1.19 9.08 -9.17
N PHE A 74 -2.21 8.64 -8.43
CA PHE A 74 -2.42 7.20 -8.17
C PHE A 74 -2.51 6.37 -9.46
N ASP A 75 -3.10 6.93 -10.52
CA ASP A 75 -3.19 6.30 -11.83
C ASP A 75 -1.81 6.02 -12.48
N ASP A 76 -0.77 6.80 -12.17
CA ASP A 76 0.58 6.55 -12.70
C ASP A 76 1.16 5.24 -12.12
N LEU A 77 0.93 5.01 -10.83
CA LEU A 77 1.32 3.76 -10.15
C LEU A 77 0.55 2.58 -10.74
N LEU A 78 -0.74 2.75 -10.98
CA LEU A 78 -1.57 1.73 -11.62
C LEU A 78 -1.08 1.43 -13.03
N ASN A 79 -0.78 2.46 -13.83
CA ASN A 79 -0.28 2.31 -15.19
C ASN A 79 1.03 1.53 -15.23
N LEU A 80 1.96 1.82 -14.32
CA LEU A 80 3.22 1.08 -14.21
C LEU A 80 2.98 -0.40 -13.85
N TYR A 81 2.08 -0.66 -12.90
CA TYR A 81 1.69 -2.03 -12.54
C TYR A 81 1.05 -2.79 -13.72
N PHE A 82 0.10 -2.16 -14.43
CA PHE A 82 -0.56 -2.76 -15.59
C PHE A 82 0.42 -3.00 -16.74
N PHE A 83 1.38 -2.09 -16.94
CA PHE A 83 2.43 -2.24 -17.93
C PHE A 83 3.32 -3.45 -17.63
N ASP A 84 3.84 -3.59 -16.41
CA ASP A 84 4.63 -4.76 -16.00
C ASP A 84 3.83 -6.07 -16.09
N ARG A 85 2.55 -6.04 -15.69
CA ARG A 85 1.67 -7.21 -15.82
C ARG A 85 1.47 -7.63 -17.28
N LYS A 86 1.30 -6.66 -18.19
CA LYS A 86 1.20 -6.92 -19.64
C LYS A 86 2.50 -7.47 -20.21
N LEU A 87 3.66 -6.91 -19.82
CA LEU A 87 4.97 -7.42 -20.21
C LEU A 87 5.19 -8.88 -19.75
N ARG A 88 4.83 -9.19 -18.50
CA ARG A 88 4.97 -10.54 -17.95
C ARG A 88 4.09 -11.56 -18.67
N LEU A 89 2.89 -11.18 -19.09
CA LEU A 89 2.01 -12.05 -19.89
C LEU A 89 2.62 -12.35 -21.28
N LEU A 90 3.29 -11.37 -21.89
CA LEU A 90 3.98 -11.56 -23.17
C LEU A 90 5.19 -12.49 -23.04
N ASN A 91 5.94 -12.39 -21.95
CA ASN A 91 7.15 -13.20 -21.73
C ASN A 91 6.90 -14.68 -21.36
N ILE A 92 5.68 -15.03 -20.91
CA ILE A 92 5.33 -16.41 -20.52
C ILE A 92 4.86 -17.24 -21.73
N THR A 93 4.64 -16.62 -22.89
CA THR A 93 4.05 -17.28 -24.07
C THR A 93 5.07 -17.63 -25.17
N TYR A 94 6.32 -18.00 -24.82
CA TYR A 94 7.32 -18.48 -25.77
C TYR A 94 8.16 -19.64 -25.23
#